data_AF-A0A949SZX2-F1
#
_entry.id   AF-A0A949SZX2-F1
#
_cell.length_a   1.000
_cell.length_b   1.000
_cell.length_c   1.000
_cell.angle_alpha   90.00
_cell.angle_beta   90.00
_cell.angle_gamma   90.00
#
_symmetry.space_group_name_H-M   'P 1'
#
loop_
_entity.id
_entity.type
_entity.pdbx_description
1 polymer ?
#
loop_
_entity_poly.entity_id
_entity_poly.type
_entity_poly.pdbx_seq_one_letter_code
_entity_poly.pdbx_strand_id
1 'polypeptide(L)'
;MIGGAAAGLLLLTGKTAGVSGALYGTVTGERGEFPWQLAFVLGLVLGGVMMGQLMPQALPASVGSSLPLLGLGGLLVGFGARLGGGCTSGHGVCGMGRLSRRSIVATCSFMGAAMATVYVARNVVGA
;
A
#
# COMPACT_ATOMS: atom_id res chain seq x y z
N MET A 1 14.40 -0.80 -5.85
CA MET A 1 14.11 -2.13 -6.44
C MET A 1 12.63 -2.54 -6.38
N ILE A 2 11.66 -1.61 -6.26
CA ILE A 2 10.22 -1.96 -6.24
C ILE A 2 9.69 -2.12 -7.67
N GLY A 3 10.12 -1.25 -8.60
CA GLY A 3 9.75 -1.34 -10.02
C GLY A 3 10.26 -2.63 -10.69
N GLY A 4 11.48 -3.08 -10.38
CA GLY A 4 12.03 -4.34 -10.88
C GLY A 4 11.27 -5.57 -10.37
N ALA A 5 10.91 -5.60 -9.08
CA ALA A 5 10.07 -6.66 -8.51
C ALA A 5 8.65 -6.66 -9.10
N ALA A 6 8.05 -5.48 -9.30
CA ALA A 6 6.73 -5.34 -9.93
C ALA A 6 6.74 -5.74 -11.42
N ALA A 7 7.82 -5.39 -12.14
CA ALA A 7 8.03 -5.80 -13.53
C ALA A 7 8.28 -7.29 -13.64
N GLY A 8 9.12 -7.86 -12.76
CA GLY A 8 9.34 -9.30 -12.66
C GLY A 8 8.04 -10.06 -12.39
N LEU A 9 7.18 -9.52 -11.52
CA LEU A 9 5.88 -10.10 -11.28
C LEU A 9 4.97 -10.06 -12.51
N LEU A 10 4.89 -8.91 -13.15
CA LEU A 10 4.14 -8.73 -14.39
C LEU A 10 4.62 -9.66 -15.49
N LEU A 11 5.93 -9.87 -15.61
CA LEU A 11 6.54 -10.73 -16.62
C LEU A 11 6.34 -12.22 -16.32
N LEU A 12 6.42 -12.62 -15.05
CA LEU A 12 6.35 -14.04 -14.66
C LEU A 12 4.91 -14.54 -14.46
N THR A 13 3.98 -13.67 -14.08
CA THR A 13 2.58 -14.06 -13.81
C THR A 13 1.56 -13.34 -14.69
N GLY A 14 1.96 -12.37 -15.52
CA GLY A 14 1.04 -11.57 -16.33
C GLY A 14 0.19 -10.58 -15.52
N LYS A 15 0.43 -10.46 -14.21
CA LYS A 15 -0.45 -9.78 -13.26
C LYS A 15 0.21 -8.56 -12.64
N THR A 16 -0.56 -7.49 -12.48
CA THR A 16 -0.11 -6.25 -11.85
C THR A 16 0.00 -6.41 -10.33
N ALA A 17 1.15 -6.04 -9.76
CA ALA A 17 1.35 -6.02 -8.32
C ALA A 17 0.54 -4.89 -7.65
N GLY A 18 -0.33 -5.23 -6.70
CA GLY A 18 -1.09 -4.28 -5.90
C GLY A 18 -1.39 -4.84 -4.52
N VAL A 19 -0.98 -4.13 -3.46
CA VAL A 19 -1.10 -4.60 -2.07
C VAL A 19 -2.57 -4.82 -1.68
N SER A 20 -3.47 -3.90 -2.04
CA SER A 20 -4.92 -4.07 -1.77
C SER A 20 -5.53 -5.23 -2.54
N GLY A 21 -5.06 -5.53 -3.75
CA GLY A 21 -5.53 -6.67 -4.54
C GLY A 21 -5.07 -7.99 -3.95
N ALA A 22 -3.81 -8.06 -3.50
CA ALA A 22 -3.27 -9.24 -2.83
C ALA A 22 -3.98 -9.51 -1.50
N LEU A 23 -4.15 -8.48 -0.67
CA LEU A 23 -4.92 -8.60 0.58
C LEU A 23 -6.36 -9.02 0.33
N TYR A 24 -7.04 -8.40 -0.65
CA TYR A 24 -8.43 -8.76 -0.95
C TYR A 24 -8.58 -10.20 -1.43
N GLY A 25 -7.71 -10.66 -2.33
CA GLY A 25 -7.73 -12.04 -2.81
C GLY A 25 -7.42 -13.09 -1.73
N THR A 26 -6.58 -12.75 -0.74
CA THR A 26 -6.42 -13.61 0.45
C THR A 26 -7.67 -13.67 1.32
N VAL A 27 -8.48 -12.60 1.34
CA VAL A 27 -9.72 -12.54 2.14
C VAL A 27 -10.90 -13.20 1.42
N THR A 28 -11.01 -13.06 0.09
CA THR A 28 -12.09 -13.68 -0.70
C THR A 28 -11.83 -15.15 -1.04
N GLY A 29 -10.59 -15.63 -0.90
CA GLY A 29 -10.28 -17.06 -1.03
C GLY A 29 -10.41 -17.58 -2.46
N GLU A 30 -10.02 -16.79 -3.46
CA GLU A 30 -10.02 -17.22 -4.86
C GLU A 30 -8.97 -18.33 -5.06
N ARG A 31 -9.45 -19.58 -5.16
CA ARG A 31 -8.65 -20.83 -5.06
C ARG A 31 -7.48 -20.96 -6.04
N GLY A 32 -7.42 -20.15 -7.09
CA GLY A 32 -6.29 -20.11 -8.04
C GLY A 32 -5.22 -19.05 -7.74
N GLU A 33 -5.54 -18.01 -6.98
CA GLU A 33 -4.67 -16.84 -6.77
C GLU A 33 -4.13 -16.74 -5.34
N PHE A 34 -4.83 -17.41 -4.41
CA PHE A 34 -4.54 -17.45 -2.99
C PHE A 34 -3.07 -17.76 -2.62
N PRO A 35 -2.38 -18.78 -3.19
CA PRO A 35 -1.02 -19.11 -2.74
C PRO A 35 0.00 -18.02 -3.06
N TRP A 36 -0.11 -17.37 -4.23
CA TRP A 36 0.75 -16.23 -4.59
C TRP A 36 0.47 -15.00 -3.71
N GLN A 37 -0.81 -14.67 -3.51
CA GLN A 37 -1.21 -13.51 -2.73
C GLN A 37 -0.81 -13.65 -1.26
N LEU A 38 -0.97 -14.86 -0.70
CA LEU A 38 -0.53 -15.18 0.65
C LEU A 38 0.99 -15.10 0.79
N ALA A 39 1.75 -15.66 -0.17
CA ALA A 39 3.21 -15.56 -0.18
C ALA A 39 3.69 -14.09 -0.26
N PHE A 40 3.01 -13.25 -1.05
CA PHE A 40 3.30 -11.83 -1.14
C PHE A 40 3.03 -11.09 0.19
N VAL A 41 1.86 -11.31 0.80
CA VAL A 41 1.50 -10.70 2.08
C VAL A 41 2.44 -11.16 3.20
N LEU A 42 2.72 -12.46 3.27
CA LEU A 42 3.67 -13.02 4.23
C LEU A 42 5.08 -12.47 4.02
N GLY A 43 5.55 -12.37 2.78
CA GLY A 43 6.85 -11.77 2.46
C GLY A 43 6.94 -10.31 2.89
N LEU A 44 5.87 -9.54 2.73
CA LEU A 44 5.80 -8.14 3.19
C LEU A 44 5.88 -8.04 4.72
N VAL A 45 5.13 -8.88 5.44
CA VAL A 45 5.12 -8.93 6.91
C VAL A 45 6.49 -9.40 7.43
N LEU A 46 7.00 -10.52 6.93
CA LEU A 46 8.30 -11.07 7.32
C LEU A 46 9.44 -10.11 7.00
N GLY A 47 9.42 -9.45 5.83
CA GLY A 47 10.41 -8.45 5.47
C GLY A 47 10.42 -7.26 6.44
N GLY A 48 9.24 -6.77 6.82
CA GLY A 48 9.10 -5.70 7.83
C GLY A 48 9.61 -6.13 9.21
N VAL A 49 9.26 -7.34 9.66
CA VAL A 49 9.72 -7.89 10.94
C VAL A 49 11.24 -8.08 10.94
N MET A 50 11.79 -8.73 9.91
CA MET A 50 13.23 -8.93 9.75
C MET A 50 13.98 -7.59 9.75
N MET A 51 13.48 -6.59 9.01
CA MET A 51 14.09 -5.27 8.98
C MET A 51 14.01 -4.55 10.34
N GLY A 52 12.91 -4.73 11.08
CA GLY A 52 12.77 -4.23 12.45
C GLY A 52 13.75 -4.88 13.44
N GLN A 53 14.09 -6.15 13.25
CA GLN A 53 15.08 -6.84 14.09
C GLN A 53 16.53 -6.48 13.71
N LEU A 54 16.84 -6.33 12.41
CA LEU A 54 18.19 -6.02 11.94
C LEU A 54 18.56 -4.54 12.08
N MET A 55 17.58 -3.64 11.93
CA MET A 55 17.78 -2.19 12.01
C MET A 55 16.69 -1.53 12.87
N PRO A 56 16.78 -1.66 14.21
CA PRO A 56 15.75 -1.13 15.12
C PRO A 56 15.57 0.39 14.99
N GLN A 57 16.65 1.12 14.72
CA GLN A 57 16.65 2.57 14.44
C GLN A 57 15.91 2.99 13.15
N ALA A 58 15.59 2.06 12.26
CA ALA A 58 14.84 2.36 11.04
C ALA A 58 13.32 2.38 11.26
N LEU A 59 12.84 1.84 12.40
CA LEU A 59 11.43 1.86 12.77
C LEU A 59 11.19 2.92 13.86
N PRO A 60 10.14 3.74 13.75
CA PRO A 60 9.77 4.65 14.83
C PRO A 60 9.43 3.83 16.09
N ALA A 61 10.19 4.03 17.16
CA ALA A 61 10.12 3.27 18.41
C ALA A 61 8.79 3.43 19.18
N SER A 62 7.93 4.37 18.74
CA SER A 62 6.57 4.51 19.25
C SER A 62 5.64 4.91 18.11
N VAL A 63 4.58 4.12 17.94
CA VAL A 63 3.38 4.58 17.23
C VAL A 63 2.72 5.54 18.21
N GLY A 64 3.11 6.81 18.19
CA GLY A 64 2.57 7.86 19.08
C GLY A 64 1.07 8.14 18.88
N SER A 65 0.41 7.39 18.01
CA SER A 65 -0.99 7.50 17.67
C SER A 65 -1.85 6.63 18.57
N SER A 66 -2.97 7.16 19.05
CA SER A 66 -3.97 6.35 19.75
C SER A 66 -4.49 5.23 18.83
N LEU A 67 -4.62 4.01 19.38
CA LEU A 67 -5.19 2.83 18.68
C LEU A 67 -6.47 3.15 17.86
N PRO A 68 -7.43 3.95 18.39
CA PRO A 68 -8.60 4.35 17.62
C PRO A 68 -8.27 5.15 16.35
N LEU A 69 -7.29 6.05 16.39
CA LEU A 69 -6.87 6.82 15.22
C LEU A 69 -6.28 5.92 14.14
N LEU A 70 -5.49 4.92 14.56
CA LEU A 70 -4.86 3.97 13.65
C LEU A 70 -5.90 3.08 12.97
N GLY A 71 -6.89 2.60 13.73
CA GLY A 71 -8.02 1.82 13.22
C GLY A 71 -8.88 2.62 12.24
N LEU A 72 -9.25 3.86 12.61
CA LEU A 72 -10.04 4.73 11.74
C LEU A 72 -9.28 5.06 10.45
N GLY A 73 -8.01 5.46 10.58
CA GLY A 73 -7.14 5.76 9.44
C GLY A 73 -6.99 4.57 8.49
N GLY A 74 -6.79 3.37 9.02
CA GLY A 74 -6.74 2.14 8.22
C GLY A 74 -8.03 1.87 7.45
N LEU A 75 -9.19 2.07 8.09
CA LEU A 75 -10.50 1.87 7.46
C LEU A 75 -10.77 2.91 6.36
N LEU A 76 -10.47 4.18 6.61
CA LEU A 76 -10.58 5.27 5.63
C LEU A 76 -9.68 5.03 4.41
N VAL A 77 -8.42 4.61 4.63
CA VAL A 77 -7.48 4.28 3.55
C VAL A 77 -7.96 3.06 2.76
N GLY A 78 -8.41 2.00 3.44
CA GLY A 78 -8.93 0.80 2.79
C GLY A 78 -10.18 1.10 1.94
N PHE A 79 -11.11 1.89 2.47
CA PHE A 79 -12.29 2.34 1.75
C PHE A 79 -11.94 3.22 0.55
N GLY A 80 -11.03 4.19 0.73
CA GLY A 80 -10.54 5.06 -0.35
C GLY A 80 -9.84 4.29 -1.47
N ALA A 81 -9.01 3.30 -1.14
CA ALA A 81 -8.37 2.42 -2.12
C ALA A 81 -9.39 1.61 -2.93
N ARG A 82 -10.50 1.18 -2.31
CA ARG A 82 -11.58 0.48 -3.01
C ARG A 82 -12.35 1.41 -3.94
N LEU A 83 -12.69 2.62 -3.49
CA LEU A 83 -13.33 3.64 -4.34
C LEU A 83 -12.46 4.04 -5.53
N GLY A 84 -11.13 4.14 -5.34
CA GLY A 84 -10.18 4.44 -6.40
C GLY A 84 -9.96 3.31 -7.40
N GLY A 85 -10.50 2.11 -7.16
CA GLY A 85 -10.24 0.92 -7.97
C GLY A 85 -8.83 0.36 -7.83
N GLY A 86 -8.11 0.73 -6.76
CA GLY A 86 -6.73 0.34 -6.52
C GLY A 86 -6.05 1.20 -5.44
N CYS A 87 -4.90 0.72 -4.96
CA CYS A 87 -4.04 1.48 -4.04
C CYS A 87 -2.94 2.25 -4.78
N THR A 88 -2.24 3.10 -4.03
CA THR A 88 -1.08 3.86 -4.50
C THR A 88 0.04 2.98 -5.04
N SER A 89 0.25 1.76 -4.53
CA SER A 89 1.24 0.83 -5.10
C SER A 89 0.84 0.32 -6.49
N GLY A 90 -0.45 -0.02 -6.70
CA GLY A 90 -0.96 -0.46 -8.00
C GLY A 90 -1.01 0.66 -9.03
N HIS A 91 -1.57 1.81 -8.66
CA HIS A 91 -1.64 2.97 -9.54
C HIS A 91 -0.28 3.63 -9.77
N GLY A 92 0.54 3.72 -8.72
CA GLY A 92 1.82 4.40 -8.76
C GLY A 92 2.91 3.57 -9.43
N VAL A 93 3.11 2.32 -9.01
CA VAL A 93 4.22 1.50 -9.54
C VAL A 93 3.84 0.89 -10.89
N CYS A 94 2.74 0.14 -10.95
CA CYS A 94 2.35 -0.56 -12.18
C CYS A 94 1.64 0.38 -13.17
N GLY A 95 0.77 1.28 -12.69
CA GLY A 95 -0.07 2.12 -13.54
C GLY A 95 0.65 3.33 -14.16
N MET A 96 1.53 4.03 -13.42
CA MET A 96 2.38 5.08 -14.00
C MET A 96 3.47 4.50 -14.91
N GLY A 97 4.00 3.31 -14.59
CA GLY A 97 4.94 2.59 -15.45
C GLY A 97 4.35 2.24 -16.83
N ARG A 98 3.02 2.15 -16.94
CA ARG A 98 2.28 1.94 -18.21
C ARG A 98 1.78 3.25 -18.85
N LEU A 99 2.21 4.41 -18.36
CA LEU A 99 1.77 5.75 -18.79
C LEU A 99 0.24 5.92 -18.83
N SER A 100 -0.50 5.25 -17.93
CA SER A 100 -1.95 5.39 -17.89
C SER A 100 -2.36 6.73 -17.29
N ARG A 101 -3.02 7.57 -18.09
CA ARG A 101 -3.53 8.89 -17.69
C ARG A 101 -4.44 8.83 -16.46
N ARG A 102 -5.29 7.80 -16.38
CA ARG A 102 -6.16 7.54 -15.22
C ARG A 102 -5.35 7.28 -13.94
N SER A 103 -4.22 6.58 -14.07
CA SER A 103 -3.37 6.22 -12.94
C SER A 103 -2.56 7.38 -12.41
N ILE A 104 -2.11 8.26 -13.30
CA ILE A 104 -1.42 9.50 -12.93
C ILE A 104 -2.38 10.39 -12.13
N VAL A 105 -3.60 10.60 -12.63
CA VAL A 105 -4.61 11.42 -11.93
C VAL A 105 -4.95 10.84 -10.55
N ALA A 106 -5.16 9.52 -10.45
CA ALA A 106 -5.42 8.86 -9.17
C ALA A 106 -4.24 9.00 -8.19
N THR A 107 -3.01 8.90 -8.68
CA THR A 107 -1.82 9.05 -7.83
C THR A 107 -1.66 10.48 -7.33
N CYS A 108 -1.88 11.47 -8.21
CA CYS A 108 -1.86 12.88 -7.84
C CYS A 108 -2.94 13.24 -6.81
N SER A 109 -4.17 12.70 -6.95
CA SER A 109 -5.24 12.95 -5.99
C SER A 109 -4.95 12.32 -4.62
N PHE A 110 -4.45 11.09 -4.58
CA PHE A 110 -4.03 10.45 -3.33
C PHE A 110 -2.92 11.22 -2.62
N MET A 111 -1.88 11.64 -3.36
CA MET A 111 -0.79 12.42 -2.76
C MET A 111 -1.23 13.82 -2.35
N GLY A 112 -2.09 14.48 -3.13
CA GLY A 112 -2.67 15.77 -2.77
C GLY A 112 -3.48 15.69 -1.46
N ALA A 113 -4.34 14.66 -1.34
CA ALA A 113 -5.12 14.43 -0.13
C ALA A 113 -4.21 14.11 1.08
N ALA A 114 -3.17 13.30 0.90
CA ALA A 114 -2.20 12.99 1.96
C ALA A 114 -1.45 14.25 2.43
N MET A 115 -0.93 15.05 1.49
CA MET A 115 -0.27 16.33 1.78
C MET A 115 -1.18 17.28 2.55
N ALA A 116 -2.43 17.45 2.09
CA ALA A 116 -3.42 18.29 2.75
C ALA A 116 -3.74 17.79 4.17
N THR A 117 -3.93 16.47 4.32
CA THR A 117 -4.23 15.86 5.62
C THR A 117 -3.08 16.06 6.60
N VAL A 118 -1.83 15.86 6.18
CA VAL A 118 -0.64 16.08 7.01
C VAL A 118 -0.48 17.56 7.33
N TYR A 119 -0.71 18.46 6.37
CA TYR A 119 -0.65 19.90 6.60
C TYR A 119 -1.64 20.34 7.67
N VAL A 120 -2.90 19.90 7.57
CA VAL A 120 -3.95 20.20 8.56
C VAL A 120 -3.61 19.57 9.91
N ALA A 121 -3.22 18.29 9.94
CA ALA A 121 -2.88 17.62 11.19
C ALA A 121 -1.72 18.30 11.94
N ARG A 122 -0.66 18.70 11.22
CA ARG A 122 0.52 19.31 11.84
C ARG A 122 0.36 20.79 12.17
N ASN A 123 -0.27 21.58 11.29
CA ASN A 123 -0.30 23.04 11.44
C ASN A 123 -1.58 23.56 12.13
N VAL A 124 -2.69 22.83 12.03
CA VAL A 124 -3.98 23.25 12.61
C VAL A 124 -4.27 22.49 13.90
N VAL A 125 -4.03 21.18 13.92
CA VAL A 125 -4.30 20.33 15.09
C VAL A 125 -3.08 20.26 16.04
N GLY A 126 -1.87 20.53 15.54
CA GLY A 126 -0.64 20.52 16.34
C GLY A 126 -0.22 19.13 16.82
N ALA A 127 -0.63 18.08 16.10
CA ALA A 127 -0.28 16.69 16.36
C ALA A 127 1.06 16.27 15.74
#